data_AF-A0A7S1EQD0-F1
#
_entry.id   AF-A0A7S1EQD0-F1
#
_cell.length_a   1.000
_cell.length_b   1.000
_cell.length_c   1.000
_cell.angle_alpha   90.00
_cell.angle_beta   90.00
_cell.angle_gamma   90.00
#
_symmetry.space_group_name_H-M   'P 1'
#
loop_
_entity.id
_entity.type
_entity.pdbx_description
1 polymer ?
#
loop_
_entity_poly.entity_id
_entity_poly.type
_entity_poly.pdbx_seq_one_letter_code
_entity_poly.pdbx_strand_id
1 'polypeptide(L)'
;MKALDQLCVLDIDGCELITDRSVVEIAKEMKFMQVFSAPNCPKLSNGTLNACAKYWKTTLKKLVLSFSLQKSFSIQSIDNLAQNCTRLRTLELVHVFGRSFLPTHEFIASPSPTQPRSPQPSVCQSLSKLKGLQRLDVTASTEVSDFQSLQECQTLTELHAGYCTKLDSRSLSTLSHALVNLHTLCVKYCALVDGNALISVSKHCVGLESLDVSGMKANQVSGDELQTALVGFQNLKELVLDSVATLNDGVIDAFCKHSLSNSTLQRLSYSQIPSNSVTMRSLVSVFHSLVHLKSLDISHNTNITISSPFPTTDSHKLRAKSLRSLNITGCKDISDRGFRYVMESCDSLSTLSCSQLELVTDASLHALSEHGKSLRYLSMVGCLRLTDCGVLKMLENVVVLKSVSIQFSRVVNGVTLGMDSISVNDIECSRVLKYYVETGGDSDSLTREWYTDCGAQSGGGQQGERSDSRMLAVGLRSGGENPAV
;
A
#
# COMPACT_ATOMS: atom_id res chain seq x y z
N MET A 1 -39.71 9.36 -13.33
CA MET A 1 -38.96 9.06 -14.57
C MET A 1 -38.19 10.26 -15.15
N LYS A 2 -38.69 11.51 -15.13
CA LYS A 2 -37.94 12.70 -15.61
C LYS A 2 -36.57 12.98 -14.96
N ALA A 3 -36.27 12.40 -13.80
CA ALA A 3 -35.01 12.62 -13.09
C ALA A 3 -33.82 11.82 -13.67
N LEU A 4 -34.07 10.73 -14.42
CA LEU A 4 -33.00 9.87 -14.94
C LEU A 4 -32.39 10.38 -16.26
N ASP A 5 -33.11 11.24 -17.00
CA ASP A 5 -32.64 11.81 -18.28
C ASP A 5 -31.41 12.72 -18.11
N GLN A 6 -31.16 13.24 -16.90
CA GLN A 6 -30.01 14.09 -16.61
C GLN A 6 -28.82 13.32 -16.02
N LEU A 7 -28.96 12.02 -15.76
CA LEU A 7 -27.87 11.25 -15.18
C LEU A 7 -26.72 11.12 -16.18
N CYS A 8 -25.56 11.66 -15.80
CA CYS A 8 -24.34 11.65 -16.62
C CYS A 8 -23.18 10.87 -15.98
N VAL A 9 -23.35 10.43 -14.73
CA VAL A 9 -22.38 9.62 -13.98
C VAL A 9 -23.14 8.49 -13.32
N LEU A 10 -22.68 7.26 -13.54
CA LEU A 10 -23.20 6.07 -12.89
C LEU A 10 -22.04 5.22 -12.40
N ASP A 11 -22.00 4.98 -11.10
CA ASP A 11 -21.07 4.06 -10.44
C ASP A 11 -21.87 2.94 -9.77
N ILE A 12 -21.55 1.71 -10.14
CA ILE A 12 -22.22 0.48 -9.72
C ILE A 12 -21.20 -0.57 -9.25
N ASP A 13 -20.09 -0.13 -8.65
CA ASP A 13 -19.09 -1.01 -8.06
C ASP A 13 -19.72 -2.13 -7.20
N GLY A 14 -19.23 -3.35 -7.40
CA GLY A 14 -19.63 -4.52 -6.64
C GLY A 14 -21.08 -4.98 -6.88
N CYS A 15 -21.77 -4.47 -7.90
CA CYS A 15 -23.14 -4.88 -8.21
C CYS A 15 -23.17 -6.29 -8.86
N GLU A 16 -23.10 -7.35 -8.07
CA GLU A 16 -22.99 -8.74 -8.54
C GLU A 16 -24.13 -9.23 -9.44
N LEU A 17 -25.30 -8.61 -9.36
CA LEU A 17 -26.50 -9.01 -10.11
C LEU A 17 -26.68 -8.28 -11.44
N ILE A 18 -25.90 -7.23 -11.71
CA ILE A 18 -26.09 -6.44 -12.92
C ILE A 18 -25.62 -7.21 -14.16
N THR A 19 -26.46 -7.21 -15.21
CA THR A 19 -26.20 -7.97 -16.44
C THR A 19 -26.05 -7.04 -17.64
N ASP A 20 -25.50 -7.55 -18.74
CA ASP A 20 -25.47 -6.83 -20.02
C ASP A 20 -26.87 -6.32 -20.44
N ARG A 21 -27.94 -7.07 -20.17
CA ARG A 21 -29.32 -6.65 -20.48
C ARG A 21 -29.74 -5.44 -19.66
N SER A 22 -29.39 -5.43 -18.37
CA SER A 22 -29.63 -4.29 -17.49
C SER A 22 -28.91 -3.05 -18.01
N VAL A 23 -27.64 -3.18 -18.40
CA VAL A 23 -26.87 -2.07 -18.98
C VAL A 23 -27.47 -1.58 -20.29
N VAL A 24 -27.96 -2.46 -21.15
CA VAL A 24 -28.65 -2.07 -22.40
C VAL A 24 -29.89 -1.24 -22.13
N GLU A 25 -30.73 -1.61 -21.15
CA GLU A 25 -31.91 -0.81 -20.81
C GLU A 25 -31.53 0.54 -20.18
N ILE A 26 -30.54 0.54 -19.27
CA ILE A 26 -29.98 1.78 -18.71
C ILE A 26 -29.48 2.70 -19.83
N ALA A 27 -28.75 2.17 -20.80
CA ALA A 27 -28.18 2.94 -21.89
C ALA A 27 -29.22 3.50 -22.87
N LYS A 28 -30.38 2.86 -23.01
CA LYS A 28 -31.50 3.38 -23.83
C LYS A 28 -32.15 4.61 -23.20
N GLU A 29 -32.33 4.58 -21.88
CA GLU A 29 -32.97 5.65 -21.13
C GLU A 29 -31.99 6.82 -20.87
N MET A 30 -30.76 6.51 -20.45
CA MET A 30 -29.76 7.50 -20.05
C MET A 30 -28.84 7.91 -21.22
N LYS A 31 -29.28 8.87 -22.03
CA LYS A 31 -28.58 9.24 -23.29
C LYS A 31 -27.36 10.15 -23.12
N PHE A 32 -27.19 10.77 -21.95
CA PHE A 32 -26.12 11.76 -21.70
C PHE A 32 -25.00 11.22 -20.79
N MET A 33 -24.84 9.90 -20.72
CA MET A 33 -23.82 9.27 -19.87
C MET A 33 -22.41 9.73 -20.28
N GLN A 34 -21.67 10.28 -19.32
CA GLN A 34 -20.29 10.70 -19.46
C GLN A 34 -19.33 9.76 -18.71
N VAL A 35 -19.76 9.22 -17.58
CA VAL A 35 -18.95 8.32 -16.75
C VAL A 35 -19.78 7.08 -16.43
N PHE A 36 -19.28 5.93 -16.83
CA PHE A 36 -19.83 4.63 -16.43
C PHE A 36 -18.74 3.82 -15.74
N SER A 37 -18.98 3.52 -14.46
CA SER A 37 -18.07 2.77 -13.60
C SER A 37 -18.77 1.51 -13.11
N ALA A 38 -18.27 0.34 -13.50
CA ALA A 38 -18.77 -0.93 -13.04
C ALA A 38 -17.64 -1.92 -12.70
N PRO A 39 -16.74 -1.55 -11.76
CA PRO A 39 -15.78 -2.51 -11.25
C PRO A 39 -16.48 -3.64 -10.48
N ASN A 40 -15.84 -4.80 -10.42
CA ASN A 40 -16.28 -5.97 -9.66
C ASN A 40 -17.70 -6.45 -10.03
N CYS A 41 -18.08 -6.33 -11.31
CA CYS A 41 -19.38 -6.74 -11.83
C CYS A 41 -19.26 -7.99 -12.73
N PRO A 42 -19.25 -9.21 -12.15
CA PRO A 42 -18.83 -10.45 -12.82
C PRO A 42 -19.71 -10.91 -13.99
N LYS A 43 -20.93 -10.37 -14.10
CA LYS A 43 -21.91 -10.74 -15.13
C LYS A 43 -21.89 -9.82 -16.35
N LEU A 44 -21.02 -8.81 -16.38
CA LEU A 44 -20.84 -7.92 -17.52
C LEU A 44 -19.87 -8.53 -18.54
N SER A 45 -20.14 -8.32 -19.84
CA SER A 45 -19.34 -8.87 -20.92
C SER A 45 -19.33 -7.97 -22.16
N ASN A 46 -19.06 -8.54 -23.34
CA ASN A 46 -19.11 -7.85 -24.64
C ASN A 46 -20.41 -7.07 -24.88
N GLY A 47 -21.54 -7.53 -24.31
CA GLY A 47 -22.82 -6.84 -24.41
C GLY A 47 -22.78 -5.42 -23.83
N THR A 48 -22.11 -5.25 -22.69
CA THR A 48 -21.89 -3.97 -22.02
C THR A 48 -21.05 -3.01 -22.88
N LEU A 49 -19.91 -3.47 -23.42
CA LEU A 49 -19.08 -2.65 -24.31
C LEU A 49 -19.85 -2.23 -25.56
N ASN A 50 -20.58 -3.15 -26.18
CA ASN A 50 -21.39 -2.86 -27.35
C ASN A 50 -22.55 -1.91 -27.04
N ALA A 51 -23.14 -1.97 -25.85
CA ALA A 51 -24.17 -1.04 -25.40
C ALA A 51 -23.59 0.37 -25.25
N CYS A 52 -22.45 0.51 -24.56
CA CYS A 52 -21.73 1.78 -24.43
C CYS A 52 -21.39 2.36 -25.81
N ALA A 53 -20.81 1.52 -26.67
CA ALA A 53 -20.44 1.86 -28.04
C ALA A 53 -21.65 2.15 -28.93
N LYS A 54 -22.88 1.79 -28.57
CA LYS A 54 -24.08 2.04 -29.37
C LYS A 54 -24.82 3.30 -28.93
N TYR A 55 -25.01 3.48 -27.62
CA TYR A 55 -25.88 4.51 -27.07
C TYR A 55 -25.12 5.74 -26.54
N TRP A 56 -23.86 5.58 -26.10
CA TRP A 56 -23.07 6.66 -25.48
C TRP A 56 -21.89 7.15 -26.33
N LYS A 57 -21.95 6.91 -27.64
CA LYS A 57 -20.90 7.22 -28.63
C LYS A 57 -20.31 8.62 -28.49
N THR A 58 -21.18 9.61 -28.35
CA THR A 58 -20.79 11.04 -28.39
C THR A 58 -20.70 11.67 -27.01
N THR A 59 -20.95 10.93 -25.94
CA THR A 59 -21.05 11.47 -24.58
C THR A 59 -20.04 10.85 -23.61
N LEU A 60 -19.71 9.57 -23.79
CA LEU A 60 -18.86 8.83 -22.86
C LEU A 60 -17.42 9.37 -22.85
N LYS A 61 -16.93 9.70 -21.65
CA LYS A 61 -15.59 10.22 -21.38
C LYS A 61 -14.77 9.28 -20.50
N LYS A 62 -15.41 8.58 -19.56
CA LYS A 62 -14.77 7.61 -18.68
C LYS A 62 -15.56 6.30 -18.67
N LEU A 63 -14.84 5.20 -18.87
CA LEU A 63 -15.36 3.84 -18.77
C LEU A 63 -14.45 3.03 -17.85
N VAL A 64 -15.01 2.46 -16.80
CA VAL A 64 -14.31 1.55 -15.88
C VAL A 64 -15.05 0.23 -15.84
N LEU A 65 -14.37 -0.84 -16.23
CA LEU A 65 -14.86 -2.21 -16.14
C LEU A 65 -13.75 -3.06 -15.54
N SER A 66 -14.08 -3.85 -14.54
CA SER A 66 -13.18 -4.88 -14.03
C SER A 66 -13.89 -6.20 -13.83
N PHE A 67 -13.09 -7.28 -13.87
CA PHE A 67 -13.48 -8.61 -13.39
C PHE A 67 -14.66 -9.26 -14.13
N SER A 68 -14.38 -10.09 -15.15
CA SER A 68 -15.35 -11.07 -15.68
C SER A 68 -14.72 -12.46 -15.63
N LEU A 69 -15.00 -13.20 -14.56
CA LEU A 69 -14.51 -14.57 -14.36
C LEU A 69 -15.03 -15.57 -15.40
N GLN A 70 -16.08 -15.22 -16.15
CA GLN A 70 -16.82 -16.18 -16.97
C GLN A 70 -16.77 -15.90 -18.48
N LYS A 71 -16.44 -14.68 -18.92
CA LYS A 71 -16.42 -14.32 -20.36
C LYS A 71 -15.34 -13.28 -20.65
N SER A 72 -14.32 -13.64 -21.43
CA SER A 72 -13.34 -12.65 -21.89
C SER A 72 -14.00 -11.66 -22.85
N PHE A 73 -13.57 -10.41 -22.77
CA PHE A 73 -13.99 -9.40 -23.73
C PHE A 73 -13.29 -9.67 -25.08
N SER A 74 -14.02 -9.56 -26.18
CA SER A 74 -13.53 -9.81 -27.51
C SER A 74 -12.88 -8.55 -28.09
N ILE A 75 -11.83 -8.71 -28.88
CA ILE A 75 -11.16 -7.59 -29.55
C ILE A 75 -12.15 -6.80 -30.41
N GLN A 76 -13.11 -7.47 -31.06
CA GLN A 76 -14.16 -6.83 -31.85
C GLN A 76 -15.01 -5.83 -31.04
N SER A 77 -15.32 -6.14 -29.78
CA SER A 77 -16.12 -5.24 -28.94
C SER A 77 -15.35 -3.99 -28.51
N ILE A 78 -14.05 -4.12 -28.26
CA ILE A 78 -13.15 -2.99 -28.01
C ILE A 78 -13.01 -2.16 -29.28
N ASP A 79 -12.83 -2.79 -30.42
CA ASP A 79 -12.69 -2.10 -31.69
C ASP A 79 -13.94 -1.29 -32.01
N ASN A 80 -15.12 -1.87 -31.77
CA ASN A 80 -16.40 -1.17 -31.88
C ASN A 80 -16.49 0.01 -30.89
N LEU A 81 -16.06 -0.15 -29.64
CA LEU A 81 -15.98 0.95 -28.68
C LEU A 81 -15.05 2.06 -29.17
N ALA A 82 -13.82 1.71 -29.54
CA ALA A 82 -12.79 2.66 -29.95
C ALA A 82 -13.15 3.43 -31.22
N GLN A 83 -13.84 2.78 -32.18
CA GLN A 83 -14.33 3.43 -33.39
C GLN A 83 -15.46 4.45 -33.12
N ASN A 84 -16.30 4.20 -32.12
CA ASN A 84 -17.52 5.00 -31.90
C ASN A 84 -17.38 6.02 -30.76
N CYS A 85 -16.63 5.71 -29.71
CA CYS A 85 -16.51 6.52 -28.49
C CYS A 85 -15.27 7.42 -28.51
N THR A 86 -15.15 8.29 -29.51
CA THR A 86 -13.94 9.12 -29.74
C THR A 86 -13.67 10.19 -28.67
N ARG A 87 -14.63 10.46 -27.77
CA ARG A 87 -14.48 11.38 -26.64
C ARG A 87 -13.93 10.71 -25.37
N LEU A 88 -13.68 9.40 -25.42
CA LEU A 88 -13.15 8.66 -24.28
C LEU A 88 -11.76 9.19 -23.91
N ARG A 89 -11.61 9.60 -22.65
CA ARG A 89 -10.36 10.11 -22.05
C ARG A 89 -9.79 9.13 -21.04
N THR A 90 -10.65 8.35 -20.39
CA THR A 90 -10.24 7.33 -19.41
C THR A 90 -10.88 6.00 -19.77
N LEU A 91 -10.05 4.98 -19.89
CA LEU A 91 -10.48 3.60 -20.10
C LEU A 91 -9.74 2.69 -19.13
N GLU A 92 -10.48 2.05 -18.24
CA GLU A 92 -9.95 1.11 -17.27
C GLU A 92 -10.60 -0.26 -17.51
N LEU A 93 -9.78 -1.24 -17.88
CA LEU A 93 -10.13 -2.60 -18.26
C LEU A 93 -9.26 -3.58 -17.46
N VAL A 94 -9.53 -3.69 -16.15
CA VAL A 94 -8.70 -4.46 -15.21
C VAL A 94 -9.20 -5.91 -15.09
N HIS A 95 -8.34 -6.91 -15.28
CA HIS A 95 -8.73 -8.34 -15.32
C HIS A 95 -9.80 -8.68 -16.38
N VAL A 96 -9.83 -7.91 -17.46
CA VAL A 96 -10.85 -8.01 -18.53
C VAL A 96 -10.43 -9.03 -19.60
N PHE A 97 -9.11 -9.22 -19.79
CA PHE A 97 -8.56 -10.10 -20.82
C PHE A 97 -7.74 -11.25 -20.21
N GLY A 98 -8.28 -12.46 -20.19
CA GLY A 98 -7.52 -13.65 -19.78
C GLY A 98 -8.42 -14.80 -19.32
N ARG A 99 -7.88 -16.02 -19.29
CA ARG A 99 -8.52 -17.17 -18.63
C ARG A 99 -8.15 -17.14 -17.15
N SER A 100 -9.17 -17.16 -16.27
CA SER A 100 -9.11 -17.44 -14.83
C SER A 100 -7.78 -17.06 -14.14
N PHE A 101 -7.74 -15.86 -13.54
CA PHE A 101 -6.71 -15.49 -12.58
C PHE A 101 -7.04 -16.21 -11.25
N LEU A 102 -6.31 -17.28 -10.91
CA LEU A 102 -6.31 -17.82 -9.55
C LEU A 102 -5.25 -17.07 -8.72
N PRO A 103 -5.48 -16.78 -7.42
CA PRO A 103 -4.50 -16.07 -6.57
C PRO A 103 -3.24 -16.87 -6.24
N THR A 104 -3.14 -18.11 -6.70
CA THR A 104 -2.00 -18.99 -6.53
C THR A 104 -1.29 -19.13 -7.86
N HIS A 105 0.04 -19.01 -7.86
CA HIS A 105 0.99 -18.98 -8.98
C HIS A 105 0.94 -20.15 -10.03
N GLU A 106 -0.19 -20.83 -10.22
CA GLU A 106 -0.35 -21.93 -11.16
C GLU A 106 -1.27 -21.55 -12.32
N PHE A 107 -0.65 -21.33 -13.48
CA PHE A 107 -1.32 -21.27 -14.77
C PHE A 107 -1.85 -22.66 -15.13
N ILE A 108 -3.17 -22.86 -15.12
CA ILE A 108 -3.75 -24.03 -15.79
C ILE A 108 -3.86 -23.71 -17.29
N ALA A 109 -2.84 -24.10 -18.04
CA ALA A 109 -2.90 -24.15 -19.49
C ALA A 109 -3.82 -25.31 -19.91
N SER A 110 -5.03 -25.00 -20.38
CA SER A 110 -5.80 -25.93 -21.21
C SER A 110 -5.81 -25.42 -22.66
N PRO A 111 -5.24 -26.16 -23.63
CA PRO A 111 -5.32 -25.80 -25.02
C PRO A 111 -6.75 -26.08 -25.51
N SER A 112 -7.46 -25.05 -25.97
CA SER A 112 -8.62 -25.27 -26.83
C SER A 112 -8.21 -24.98 -28.28
N PRO A 113 -8.59 -25.81 -29.25
CA PRO A 113 -8.06 -25.79 -30.60
C PRO A 113 -8.38 -24.50 -31.34
N THR A 114 -7.37 -23.94 -31.97
CA THR A 114 -7.42 -22.76 -32.83
C THR A 114 -8.10 -23.08 -34.16
N GLN A 115 -9.28 -22.50 -34.39
CA GLN A 115 -9.76 -22.30 -35.76
C GLN A 115 -9.03 -21.09 -36.38
N PRO A 116 -8.71 -21.12 -37.68
CA PRO A 116 -8.07 -20.01 -38.38
C PRO A 116 -9.08 -18.86 -38.50
N ARG A 117 -8.88 -17.76 -37.78
CA ARG A 117 -9.67 -16.53 -37.91
C ARG A 117 -8.89 -15.50 -38.72
N SER A 118 -9.61 -14.80 -39.59
CA SER A 118 -9.20 -13.57 -40.31
C SER A 118 -8.30 -12.65 -39.47
N PRO A 119 -7.41 -11.82 -40.06
CA PRO A 119 -6.56 -10.92 -39.30
C PRO A 119 -7.42 -9.97 -38.47
N GLN A 120 -7.54 -10.23 -37.17
CA GLN A 120 -8.18 -9.31 -36.24
C GLN A 120 -7.12 -8.31 -35.77
N PRO A 121 -7.47 -7.01 -35.66
CA PRO A 121 -6.54 -6.03 -35.10
C PRO A 121 -6.16 -6.46 -33.68
N SER A 122 -4.97 -6.09 -33.23
CA SER A 122 -4.58 -6.27 -31.83
C SER A 122 -5.42 -5.35 -30.92
N VAL A 123 -5.49 -5.65 -29.62
CA VAL A 123 -6.21 -4.78 -28.67
C VAL A 123 -5.66 -3.36 -28.72
N CYS A 124 -4.33 -3.19 -28.70
CA CYS A 124 -3.70 -1.88 -28.75
C CYS A 124 -3.88 -1.16 -30.10
N GLN A 125 -3.99 -1.86 -31.22
CA GLN A 125 -4.38 -1.25 -32.51
C GLN A 125 -5.81 -0.71 -32.51
N SER A 126 -6.73 -1.40 -31.83
CA SER A 126 -8.07 -0.88 -31.64
C SER A 126 -8.05 0.36 -30.75
N LEU A 127 -7.31 0.31 -29.65
CA LEU A 127 -7.21 1.43 -28.69
C LEU A 127 -6.49 2.65 -29.26
N SER A 128 -5.54 2.48 -30.20
CA SER A 128 -4.81 3.58 -30.84
C SER A 128 -5.70 4.53 -31.62
N LYS A 129 -6.92 4.10 -31.98
CA LYS A 129 -7.97 4.94 -32.60
C LYS A 129 -8.46 6.05 -31.65
N LEU A 130 -8.33 5.84 -30.33
CA LEU A 130 -8.72 6.81 -29.29
C LEU A 130 -7.61 7.85 -29.07
N LYS A 131 -7.38 8.71 -30.08
CA LYS A 131 -6.31 9.73 -30.04
C LYS A 131 -6.40 10.73 -28.89
N GLY A 132 -7.57 10.84 -28.25
CA GLY A 132 -7.79 11.70 -27.09
C GLY A 132 -7.59 11.01 -25.73
N LEU A 133 -7.21 9.73 -25.70
CA LEU A 133 -7.08 8.97 -24.46
C LEU A 133 -5.97 9.55 -23.58
N GLN A 134 -6.28 9.77 -22.30
CA GLN A 134 -5.38 10.33 -21.28
C GLN A 134 -4.96 9.27 -20.25
N ARG A 135 -5.89 8.40 -19.87
CA ARG A 135 -5.63 7.30 -18.93
C ARG A 135 -6.06 5.96 -19.53
N LEU A 136 -5.15 5.01 -19.56
CA LEU A 136 -5.39 3.63 -19.95
C LEU A 136 -4.93 2.69 -18.84
N ASP A 137 -5.85 1.88 -18.32
CA ASP A 137 -5.53 0.76 -17.45
C ASP A 137 -5.95 -0.55 -18.11
N VAL A 138 -4.98 -1.41 -18.37
CA VAL A 138 -5.14 -2.76 -18.89
C VAL A 138 -4.48 -3.77 -17.95
N THR A 139 -4.39 -3.46 -16.66
CA THR A 139 -3.75 -4.32 -15.68
C THR A 139 -4.39 -5.71 -15.65
N ALA A 140 -3.55 -6.74 -15.59
CA ALA A 140 -3.91 -8.16 -15.61
C ALA A 140 -4.74 -8.58 -16.82
N SER A 141 -4.43 -7.95 -17.96
CA SER A 141 -5.00 -8.27 -19.26
C SER A 141 -3.97 -8.99 -20.14
N THR A 142 -3.91 -10.32 -20.01
CA THR A 142 -2.85 -11.17 -20.61
C THR A 142 -2.94 -11.28 -22.13
N GLU A 143 -4.12 -11.05 -22.71
CA GLU A 143 -4.27 -11.11 -24.17
C GLU A 143 -3.87 -9.81 -24.88
N VAL A 144 -3.75 -8.70 -24.16
CA VAL A 144 -3.37 -7.40 -24.73
C VAL A 144 -1.97 -7.50 -25.33
N SER A 145 -1.87 -7.23 -26.62
CA SER A 145 -0.65 -7.35 -27.41
C SER A 145 -0.41 -6.09 -28.22
N ASP A 146 0.80 -5.97 -28.79
CA ASP A 146 1.17 -4.90 -29.73
C ASP A 146 1.06 -3.50 -29.11
N PHE A 147 1.66 -3.35 -27.93
CA PHE A 147 1.71 -2.09 -27.19
C PHE A 147 2.34 -0.95 -28.00
N GLN A 148 3.21 -1.25 -28.98
CA GLN A 148 3.81 -0.25 -29.87
C GLN A 148 2.75 0.62 -30.57
N SER A 149 1.58 0.06 -30.91
CA SER A 149 0.49 0.81 -31.54
C SER A 149 -0.05 1.97 -30.68
N LEU A 150 0.16 1.96 -29.37
CA LEU A 150 -0.27 3.06 -28.49
C LEU A 150 0.56 4.34 -28.67
N GLN A 151 1.63 4.34 -29.48
CA GLN A 151 2.40 5.54 -29.83
C GLN A 151 1.55 6.64 -30.48
N GLU A 152 0.43 6.28 -31.10
CA GLU A 152 -0.53 7.22 -31.70
C GLU A 152 -1.33 8.02 -30.65
N CYS A 153 -1.41 7.52 -29.41
CA CYS A 153 -2.13 8.16 -28.30
C CYS A 153 -1.27 9.21 -27.58
N GLN A 154 -0.82 10.24 -28.29
CA GLN A 154 0.10 11.25 -27.75
C GLN A 154 -0.45 12.06 -26.56
N THR A 155 -1.76 12.01 -26.32
CA THR A 155 -2.38 12.63 -25.13
C THR A 155 -2.32 11.77 -23.88
N LEU A 156 -1.78 10.54 -23.96
CA LEU A 156 -1.75 9.62 -22.84
C LEU A 156 -0.79 10.11 -21.76
N THR A 157 -1.32 10.33 -20.57
CA THR A 157 -0.59 10.77 -19.38
C THR A 157 -0.45 9.65 -18.36
N GLU A 158 -1.31 8.63 -18.39
CA GLU A 158 -1.31 7.52 -17.44
C GLU A 158 -1.47 6.19 -18.16
N LEU A 159 -0.51 5.29 -17.96
CA LEU A 159 -0.51 3.93 -18.51
C LEU A 159 -0.28 2.91 -17.40
N HIS A 160 -1.30 2.09 -17.15
CA HIS A 160 -1.21 0.95 -16.25
C HIS A 160 -1.31 -0.34 -17.06
N ALA A 161 -0.20 -1.08 -17.11
CA ALA A 161 -0.05 -2.32 -17.86
C ALA A 161 0.54 -3.43 -16.96
N GLY A 162 0.20 -3.43 -15.67
CA GLY A 162 0.69 -4.45 -14.73
C GLY A 162 0.21 -5.84 -15.13
N TYR A 163 1.00 -6.89 -14.91
CA TYR A 163 0.73 -8.28 -15.28
C TYR A 163 0.46 -8.51 -16.78
N CYS A 164 0.82 -7.57 -17.66
CA CYS A 164 0.71 -7.76 -19.10
C CYS A 164 1.87 -8.60 -19.62
N THR A 165 1.59 -9.86 -19.97
CA THR A 165 2.62 -10.84 -20.36
C THR A 165 3.22 -10.59 -21.75
N LYS A 166 2.57 -9.78 -22.59
CA LYS A 166 3.02 -9.47 -23.97
C LYS A 166 3.63 -8.06 -24.10
N LEU A 167 3.77 -7.30 -23.01
CA LEU A 167 4.47 -6.01 -23.02
C LEU A 167 5.99 -6.27 -22.99
N ASP A 168 6.68 -6.02 -24.11
CA ASP A 168 8.13 -6.19 -24.23
C ASP A 168 8.91 -4.86 -24.14
N SER A 169 10.20 -4.96 -23.84
CA SER A 169 11.12 -3.82 -23.73
C SER A 169 11.16 -2.92 -24.96
N ARG A 170 11.03 -3.49 -26.16
CA ARG A 170 11.03 -2.73 -27.42
C ARG A 170 9.77 -1.88 -27.57
N SER A 171 8.62 -2.43 -27.23
CA SER A 171 7.36 -1.70 -27.21
C SER A 171 7.42 -0.57 -26.17
N LEU A 172 7.86 -0.87 -24.94
CA LEU A 172 7.95 0.15 -23.90
C LEU A 172 8.95 1.26 -24.24
N SER A 173 10.08 0.90 -24.85
CA SER A 173 11.05 1.89 -25.36
C SER A 173 10.42 2.76 -26.44
N THR A 174 9.72 2.18 -27.42
CA THR A 174 9.03 2.96 -28.46
C THR A 174 7.99 3.90 -27.85
N LEU A 175 7.21 3.42 -26.89
CA LEU A 175 6.25 4.24 -26.16
C LEU A 175 6.91 5.37 -25.38
N SER A 176 8.07 5.15 -24.77
CA SER A 176 8.78 6.22 -24.06
C SER A 176 9.20 7.39 -24.96
N HIS A 177 9.51 7.13 -26.24
CA HIS A 177 9.85 8.18 -27.21
C HIS A 177 8.60 8.94 -27.70
N ALA A 178 7.45 8.26 -27.80
CA ALA A 178 6.22 8.85 -28.31
C ALA A 178 5.39 9.57 -27.22
N LEU A 179 5.33 8.99 -26.03
CA LEU A 179 4.49 9.42 -24.91
C LEU A 179 5.27 10.27 -23.90
N VAL A 180 5.88 11.36 -24.37
CA VAL A 180 6.76 12.21 -23.56
C VAL A 180 6.05 12.92 -22.38
N ASN A 181 4.72 13.02 -22.44
CA ASN A 181 3.89 13.63 -21.39
C ASN A 181 3.36 12.62 -20.37
N LEU A 182 3.98 11.44 -20.27
CA LEU A 182 3.56 10.42 -19.31
C LEU A 182 3.89 10.86 -17.88
N HIS A 183 2.88 10.87 -17.02
CA HIS A 183 2.97 11.20 -15.59
C HIS A 183 2.89 9.95 -14.71
N THR A 184 2.16 8.91 -15.15
CA THR A 184 2.02 7.65 -14.41
C THR A 184 2.34 6.45 -15.31
N LEU A 185 3.23 5.57 -14.85
CA LEU A 185 3.55 4.31 -15.49
C LEU A 185 3.53 3.16 -14.47
N CYS A 186 2.73 2.13 -14.72
CA CYS A 186 2.73 0.89 -13.94
C CYS A 186 3.01 -0.30 -14.87
N VAL A 187 4.13 -0.97 -14.65
CA VAL A 187 4.60 -2.17 -15.39
C VAL A 187 4.94 -3.31 -14.42
N LYS A 188 4.22 -3.39 -13.30
CA LYS A 188 4.42 -4.46 -12.30
C LYS A 188 4.25 -5.85 -12.90
N TYR A 189 5.08 -6.80 -12.51
CA TYR A 189 5.04 -8.21 -12.93
C TYR A 189 5.02 -8.41 -14.45
N CYS A 190 5.58 -7.47 -15.22
CA CYS A 190 5.77 -7.62 -16.67
C CYS A 190 7.04 -8.40 -16.96
N ALA A 191 6.91 -9.66 -17.37
CA ALA A 191 8.03 -10.61 -17.51
C ALA A 191 8.99 -10.32 -18.67
N LEU A 192 8.60 -9.47 -19.62
CA LEU A 192 9.40 -9.14 -20.82
C LEU A 192 9.94 -7.70 -20.83
N VAL A 193 9.79 -6.98 -19.71
CA VAL A 193 10.37 -5.65 -19.52
C VAL A 193 11.70 -5.78 -18.78
N ASP A 194 12.75 -5.18 -19.33
CA ASP A 194 14.11 -5.18 -18.79
C ASP A 194 14.58 -3.79 -18.34
N GLY A 195 15.81 -3.73 -17.83
CA GLY A 195 16.42 -2.50 -17.33
C GLY A 195 16.66 -1.45 -18.42
N ASN A 196 16.96 -1.87 -19.64
CA ASN A 196 17.19 -0.95 -20.76
C ASN A 196 15.92 -0.20 -21.15
N ALA A 197 14.76 -0.87 -21.08
CA ALA A 197 13.48 -0.20 -21.26
C ALA A 197 13.24 0.87 -20.19
N LEU A 198 13.54 0.58 -18.92
CA LEU A 198 13.42 1.58 -17.83
C LEU A 198 14.37 2.76 -18.01
N ILE A 199 15.60 2.52 -18.46
CA ILE A 199 16.55 3.58 -18.81
C ILE A 199 16.01 4.44 -19.96
N SER A 200 15.37 3.84 -20.96
CA SER A 200 14.71 4.59 -22.04
C SER A 200 13.58 5.46 -21.51
N VAL A 201 12.75 4.93 -20.60
CA VAL A 201 11.66 5.67 -19.96
C VAL A 201 12.21 6.84 -19.15
N SER A 202 13.25 6.63 -18.33
CA SER A 202 13.82 7.70 -17.50
C SER A 202 14.44 8.84 -18.31
N LYS A 203 14.95 8.55 -19.51
CA LYS A 203 15.50 9.56 -20.43
C LYS A 203 14.45 10.41 -21.14
N HIS A 204 13.32 9.82 -21.54
CA HIS A 204 12.34 10.50 -22.40
C HIS A 204 11.10 10.99 -21.65
N CYS A 205 10.65 10.26 -20.63
CA CYS A 205 9.47 10.61 -19.82
C CYS A 205 9.89 11.43 -18.59
N VAL A 206 10.49 12.60 -18.81
CA VAL A 206 11.06 13.44 -17.73
C VAL A 206 10.00 14.00 -16.74
N GLY A 207 8.75 14.07 -17.17
CA GLY A 207 7.60 14.50 -16.36
C GLY A 207 6.98 13.40 -15.50
N LEU A 208 7.57 12.19 -15.46
CA LEU A 208 6.99 11.06 -14.73
C LEU A 208 6.95 11.33 -13.23
N GLU A 209 5.75 11.25 -12.65
CA GLU A 209 5.48 11.49 -11.24
C GLU A 209 5.24 10.19 -10.46
N SER A 210 4.74 9.15 -11.11
CA SER A 210 4.42 7.87 -10.48
C SER A 210 4.98 6.71 -11.30
N LEU A 211 5.79 5.87 -10.66
CA LEU A 211 6.37 4.67 -11.27
C LEU A 211 6.16 3.45 -10.39
N ASP A 212 5.60 2.38 -10.98
CA ASP A 212 5.50 1.06 -10.35
C ASP A 212 6.16 0.01 -11.26
N VAL A 213 7.27 -0.56 -10.79
CA VAL A 213 8.06 -1.61 -11.46
C VAL A 213 8.15 -2.87 -10.61
N SER A 214 7.14 -3.11 -9.77
CA SER A 214 7.14 -4.23 -8.82
C SER A 214 7.27 -5.59 -9.51
N GLY A 215 7.89 -6.55 -8.84
CA GLY A 215 7.96 -7.95 -9.30
C GLY A 215 8.95 -8.21 -10.44
N MET A 216 9.88 -7.28 -10.72
CA MET A 216 10.97 -7.51 -11.67
C MET A 216 11.97 -8.55 -11.15
N LYS A 217 12.21 -9.57 -11.95
CA LYS A 217 13.10 -10.69 -11.60
C LYS A 217 14.56 -10.38 -11.92
N ALA A 218 15.48 -11.13 -11.30
CA ALA A 218 16.91 -10.91 -11.43
C ALA A 218 17.48 -11.14 -12.84
N ASN A 219 16.78 -11.94 -13.66
CA ASN A 219 17.13 -12.15 -15.07
C ASN A 219 16.61 -11.04 -16.00
N GLN A 220 15.80 -10.11 -15.50
CA GLN A 220 15.22 -9.01 -16.29
C GLN A 220 15.99 -7.70 -16.13
N VAL A 221 16.39 -7.38 -14.90
CA VAL A 221 17.01 -6.08 -14.59
C VAL A 221 18.18 -6.30 -13.66
N SER A 222 19.38 -5.92 -14.07
CA SER A 222 20.55 -5.88 -13.19
C SER A 222 20.47 -4.72 -12.19
N GLY A 223 21.19 -4.82 -11.07
CA GLY A 223 21.23 -3.73 -10.07
C GLY A 223 21.73 -2.41 -10.65
N ASP A 224 22.72 -2.45 -11.54
CA ASP A 224 23.30 -1.27 -12.19
C ASP A 224 22.33 -0.61 -13.18
N GLU A 225 21.59 -1.41 -13.96
CA GLU A 225 20.56 -0.89 -14.85
C GLU A 225 19.42 -0.24 -14.06
N LEU A 226 18.98 -0.88 -12.97
CA LEU A 226 17.95 -0.32 -12.09
C LEU A 226 18.43 0.99 -11.47
N GLN A 227 19.65 1.03 -10.93
CA GLN A 227 20.24 2.24 -10.38
C GLN A 227 20.30 3.36 -11.42
N THR A 228 20.78 3.05 -12.63
CA THR A 228 20.87 4.03 -13.72
C THR A 228 19.49 4.56 -14.11
N ALA A 229 18.49 3.69 -14.20
CA ALA A 229 17.11 4.09 -14.48
C ALA A 229 16.56 5.01 -13.38
N LEU A 230 16.69 4.60 -12.11
CA LEU A 230 16.15 5.31 -10.95
C LEU A 230 16.75 6.72 -10.78
N VAL A 231 18.07 6.85 -10.95
CA VAL A 231 18.77 8.14 -10.89
C VAL A 231 18.38 9.05 -12.07
N GLY A 232 17.96 8.48 -13.20
CA GLY A 232 17.50 9.24 -14.37
C GLY A 232 16.17 9.98 -14.15
N PHE A 233 15.32 9.53 -13.21
CA PHE A 233 14.02 10.15 -12.98
C PHE A 233 14.12 11.40 -12.09
N GLN A 234 13.52 12.50 -12.57
CA GLN A 234 13.72 13.83 -11.99
C GLN A 234 12.55 14.33 -11.12
N ASN A 235 11.32 13.86 -11.37
CA ASN A 235 10.09 14.44 -10.78
C ASN A 235 9.20 13.42 -10.06
N LEU A 236 9.74 12.27 -9.67
CA LEU A 236 8.95 11.21 -9.02
C LEU A 236 8.40 11.70 -7.68
N LYS A 237 7.08 11.55 -7.52
CA LYS A 237 6.32 11.73 -6.28
C LYS A 237 5.99 10.37 -5.65
N GLU A 238 5.85 9.33 -6.46
CA GLU A 238 5.57 7.96 -6.05
C GLU A 238 6.48 6.97 -6.78
N LEU A 239 7.10 6.07 -6.01
CA LEU A 239 7.93 4.99 -6.52
C LEU A 239 7.62 3.68 -5.79
N VAL A 240 7.26 2.66 -6.55
CA VAL A 240 6.94 1.31 -6.04
C VAL A 240 7.91 0.29 -6.66
N LEU A 241 8.69 -0.35 -5.80
CA LEU A 241 9.76 -1.30 -6.10
C LEU A 241 9.52 -2.66 -5.40
N ASP A 242 8.27 -3.00 -5.12
CA ASP A 242 7.95 -4.19 -4.34
C ASP A 242 8.38 -5.46 -5.08
N SER A 243 8.89 -6.46 -4.37
CA SER A 243 9.33 -7.73 -4.96
C SER A 243 10.38 -7.60 -6.08
N VAL A 244 11.14 -6.50 -6.16
CA VAL A 244 12.22 -6.35 -7.16
C VAL A 244 13.47 -7.11 -6.69
N ALA A 245 13.84 -8.16 -7.42
CA ALA A 245 14.84 -9.11 -6.98
C ALA A 245 16.28 -8.54 -6.90
N THR A 246 16.60 -7.54 -7.73
CA THR A 246 17.93 -6.92 -7.77
C THR A 246 18.08 -5.68 -6.89
N LEU A 247 17.03 -5.29 -6.19
CA LEU A 247 17.09 -4.18 -5.26
C LEU A 247 18.01 -4.52 -4.07
N ASN A 248 18.89 -3.59 -3.73
CA ASN A 248 19.84 -3.71 -2.64
C ASN A 248 20.11 -2.32 -2.02
N ASP A 249 20.81 -2.31 -0.88
CA ASP A 249 21.15 -1.05 -0.18
C ASP A 249 21.88 -0.03 -1.05
N GLY A 250 22.76 -0.47 -1.96
CA GLY A 250 23.53 0.42 -2.84
C GLY A 250 22.66 1.14 -3.86
N VAL A 251 21.69 0.43 -4.46
CA VAL A 251 20.72 1.02 -5.40
C VAL A 251 19.85 2.05 -4.68
N ILE A 252 19.34 1.71 -3.49
CA ILE A 252 18.51 2.62 -2.69
C ILE A 252 19.30 3.85 -2.25
N ASP A 253 20.55 3.65 -1.82
CA ASP A 253 21.42 4.74 -1.38
C ASP A 253 21.79 5.68 -2.54
N ALA A 254 22.10 5.14 -3.71
CA ALA A 254 22.34 5.92 -4.93
C ALA A 254 21.11 6.76 -5.32
N PHE A 255 19.91 6.17 -5.26
CA PHE A 255 18.67 6.89 -5.50
C PHE A 255 18.40 7.98 -4.45
N CYS A 256 18.59 7.68 -3.17
CA CYS A 256 18.39 8.62 -2.06
C CYS A 256 19.34 9.82 -2.11
N LYS A 257 20.61 9.59 -2.49
CA LYS A 257 21.62 10.64 -2.65
C LYS A 257 21.40 11.53 -3.88
N HIS A 258 20.57 11.11 -4.82
CA HIS A 258 20.25 11.91 -5.99
C HIS A 258 19.33 13.08 -5.61
N SER A 259 19.88 14.29 -5.61
CA SER A 259 19.24 15.53 -5.11
C SER A 259 17.85 15.79 -5.70
N LEU A 260 17.67 15.52 -7.01
CA LEU A 260 16.39 15.77 -7.70
C LEU A 260 15.30 14.83 -7.20
N SER A 261 15.57 13.52 -7.20
CA SER A 261 14.62 12.49 -6.79
C SER A 261 14.24 12.61 -5.31
N ASN A 262 15.18 13.07 -4.49
CA ASN A 262 14.96 13.30 -3.06
C ASN A 262 13.99 14.47 -2.78
N SER A 263 14.03 15.52 -3.59
CA SER A 263 13.23 16.74 -3.34
C SER A 263 11.72 16.57 -3.56
N THR A 264 11.31 15.65 -4.45
CA THR A 264 9.91 15.53 -4.89
C THR A 264 9.18 14.32 -4.30
N LEU A 265 9.90 13.30 -3.84
CA LEU A 265 9.32 12.01 -3.50
C LEU A 265 8.47 12.07 -2.23
N GLN A 266 7.23 11.62 -2.33
CA GLN A 266 6.26 11.61 -1.24
C GLN A 266 5.87 10.19 -0.80
N ARG A 267 5.91 9.22 -1.72
CA ARG A 267 5.61 7.81 -1.46
C ARG A 267 6.73 6.93 -2.01
N LEU A 268 7.24 6.04 -1.17
CA LEU A 268 8.23 5.04 -1.54
C LEU A 268 7.78 3.68 -0.98
N SER A 269 7.80 2.65 -1.82
CA SER A 269 7.52 1.28 -1.43
C SER A 269 8.61 0.37 -1.98
N TYR A 270 9.19 -0.48 -1.13
CA TYR A 270 10.10 -1.56 -1.53
C TYR A 270 9.90 -2.78 -0.63
N SER A 271 8.67 -3.27 -0.58
CA SER A 271 8.27 -4.43 0.23
C SER A 271 8.65 -5.76 -0.42
N GLN A 272 8.72 -6.84 0.36
CA GLN A 272 8.89 -8.22 -0.11
C GLN A 272 10.14 -8.45 -0.99
N ILE A 273 11.27 -7.81 -0.68
CA ILE A 273 12.50 -7.97 -1.46
C ILE A 273 13.12 -9.37 -1.19
N PRO A 274 13.24 -10.23 -2.21
CA PRO A 274 13.60 -11.63 -2.00
C PRO A 274 15.08 -11.86 -1.66
N SER A 275 15.95 -10.89 -1.93
CA SER A 275 17.41 -11.08 -1.99
C SER A 275 18.13 -10.91 -0.64
N ASN A 276 17.42 -10.71 0.48
CA ASN A 276 18.01 -10.32 1.79
C ASN A 276 19.04 -9.17 1.68
N SER A 277 19.04 -8.43 0.56
CA SER A 277 20.10 -7.46 0.21
C SER A 277 19.75 -6.04 0.64
N VAL A 278 18.55 -5.88 1.21
CA VAL A 278 18.05 -4.64 1.80
C VAL A 278 18.11 -4.80 3.31
N THR A 279 18.88 -3.94 3.97
CA THR A 279 19.14 -3.96 5.41
C THR A 279 18.74 -2.64 6.05
N MET A 280 18.98 -2.47 7.36
CA MET A 280 18.81 -1.17 8.03
C MET A 280 19.60 -0.03 7.37
N ARG A 281 20.67 -0.31 6.62
CA ARG A 281 21.42 0.72 5.88
C ARG A 281 20.53 1.46 4.87
N SER A 282 19.69 0.76 4.11
CA SER A 282 18.74 1.39 3.20
C SER A 282 17.78 2.33 3.94
N LEU A 283 17.23 1.87 5.08
CA LEU A 283 16.27 2.63 5.86
C LEU A 283 16.89 3.91 6.44
N VAL A 284 18.12 3.82 6.92
CA VAL A 284 18.89 4.99 7.38
C VAL A 284 19.11 5.98 6.24
N SER A 285 19.48 5.51 5.04
CA SER A 285 19.67 6.37 3.87
C SER A 285 18.37 7.07 3.46
N VAL A 286 17.23 6.35 3.49
CA VAL A 286 15.89 6.89 3.24
C VAL A 286 15.52 7.97 4.26
N PHE A 287 15.67 7.71 5.56
CA PHE A 287 15.32 8.66 6.62
C PHE A 287 16.21 9.91 6.64
N HIS A 288 17.48 9.76 6.27
CA HIS A 288 18.41 10.88 6.19
C HIS A 288 18.19 11.74 4.95
N SER A 289 17.99 11.08 3.80
CA SER A 289 17.95 11.75 2.52
C SER A 289 16.55 12.29 2.25
N LEU A 290 15.51 11.46 2.29
CA LEU A 290 14.18 11.75 1.75
C LEU A 290 13.30 12.58 2.71
N VAL A 291 13.64 13.86 2.87
CA VAL A 291 13.03 14.77 3.87
C VAL A 291 11.56 15.09 3.62
N HIS A 292 11.07 14.95 2.38
CA HIS A 292 9.68 15.21 1.99
C HIS A 292 8.80 13.95 1.95
N LEU A 293 9.38 12.79 2.27
CA LEU A 293 8.67 11.51 2.23
C LEU A 293 7.52 11.52 3.25
N LYS A 294 6.32 11.15 2.80
CA LYS A 294 5.10 11.10 3.61
C LYS A 294 4.68 9.66 3.92
N SER A 295 4.92 8.74 3.00
CA SER A 295 4.60 7.32 3.15
C SER A 295 5.78 6.45 2.76
N LEU A 296 6.12 5.50 3.63
CA LEU A 296 7.12 4.48 3.39
C LEU A 296 6.53 3.10 3.67
N ASP A 297 6.65 2.18 2.72
CA ASP A 297 6.35 0.77 2.92
C ASP A 297 7.59 -0.09 2.65
N ILE A 298 8.03 -0.80 3.68
CA ILE A 298 9.17 -1.72 3.66
C ILE A 298 8.76 -3.09 4.18
N SER A 299 7.47 -3.38 4.20
CA SER A 299 6.90 -4.60 4.79
C SER A 299 7.48 -5.87 4.16
N HIS A 300 7.47 -6.94 4.95
CA HIS A 300 7.91 -8.28 4.58
C HIS A 300 9.37 -8.38 4.10
N ASN A 301 10.20 -7.37 4.38
CA ASN A 301 11.64 -7.47 4.27
C ASN A 301 12.20 -8.09 5.55
N THR A 302 12.61 -9.36 5.47
CA THR A 302 13.06 -10.11 6.64
C THR A 302 14.38 -9.57 7.19
N ASN A 303 15.35 -9.26 6.33
CA ASN A 303 16.73 -8.92 6.74
C ASN A 303 16.95 -7.45 7.15
N ILE A 304 15.92 -6.74 7.60
CA ILE A 304 16.07 -5.39 8.17
C ILE A 304 16.58 -5.53 9.62
N THR A 305 17.82 -6.00 9.75
CA THR A 305 18.54 -6.21 11.01
C THR A 305 19.42 -5.01 11.36
N ILE A 306 19.59 -4.76 12.66
CA ILE A 306 20.71 -3.94 13.13
C ILE A 306 21.91 -4.87 13.33
N SER A 307 22.90 -4.80 12.44
CA SER A 307 24.10 -5.68 12.51
C SER A 307 25.40 -4.95 12.88
N SER A 308 25.42 -3.63 13.08
CA SER A 308 26.63 -2.88 13.44
C SER A 308 26.36 -1.80 14.49
N PRO A 309 27.36 -1.39 15.30
CA PRO A 309 27.18 -0.32 16.27
C PRO A 309 26.78 0.95 15.52
N PHE A 310 25.61 1.47 15.90
CA PHE A 310 25.08 2.72 15.39
C PHE A 310 26.04 3.86 15.77
N PRO A 311 26.19 4.93 14.96
CA PRO A 311 26.70 6.19 15.47
C PRO A 311 25.73 6.66 16.56
N THR A 312 26.03 6.29 17.80
CA THR A 312 25.18 6.51 18.98
C THR A 312 25.35 7.90 19.56
N THR A 313 26.20 8.73 18.95
CA THR A 313 26.53 10.04 19.47
C THR A 313 26.81 10.97 18.31
N ASP A 314 26.27 12.19 18.45
CA ASP A 314 26.58 13.40 17.69
C ASP A 314 25.70 13.72 16.47
N SER A 315 24.57 14.35 16.82
CA SER A 315 24.18 15.69 16.32
C SER A 315 23.97 15.92 14.81
N HIS A 316 22.72 16.32 14.51
CA HIS A 316 22.24 17.20 13.42
C HIS A 316 21.25 16.62 12.38
N LYS A 317 19.98 16.64 12.82
CA LYS A 317 18.87 17.48 12.28
C LYS A 317 18.09 17.08 11.03
N LEU A 318 18.46 16.04 10.29
CA LEU A 318 17.66 15.54 9.17
C LEU A 318 17.17 14.12 9.49
N ARG A 319 16.05 14.08 10.22
CA ARG A 319 15.24 12.89 10.49
C ARG A 319 13.97 12.99 9.63
N ALA A 320 13.25 11.89 9.40
CA ALA A 320 12.09 11.79 8.52
C ALA A 320 10.86 12.56 9.07
N LYS A 321 11.00 13.88 9.22
CA LYS A 321 10.05 14.79 9.88
C LYS A 321 8.72 14.91 9.14
N SER A 322 8.71 14.62 7.84
CA SER A 322 7.49 14.66 7.03
C SER A 322 6.77 13.32 6.97
N LEU A 323 7.37 12.25 7.51
CA LEU A 323 6.82 10.90 7.39
C LEU A 323 5.56 10.79 8.25
N ARG A 324 4.45 10.41 7.62
CA ARG A 324 3.13 10.28 8.24
C ARG A 324 2.66 8.84 8.30
N SER A 325 3.08 8.01 7.36
CA SER A 325 2.69 6.60 7.27
C SER A 325 3.94 5.74 7.10
N LEU A 326 4.06 4.73 7.97
CA LEU A 326 5.13 3.74 7.90
C LEU A 326 4.56 2.33 8.03
N ASN A 327 4.90 1.46 7.09
CA ASN A 327 4.58 0.05 7.14
C ASN A 327 5.88 -0.78 7.22
N ILE A 328 6.07 -1.47 8.34
CA ILE A 328 7.15 -2.43 8.61
C ILE A 328 6.59 -3.83 8.93
N THR A 329 5.34 -4.10 8.54
CA THR A 329 4.67 -5.38 8.82
C THR A 329 5.48 -6.55 8.29
N GLY A 330 5.66 -7.62 9.06
CA GLY A 330 6.37 -8.83 8.62
C GLY A 330 7.88 -8.66 8.48
N CYS A 331 8.47 -7.54 8.92
CA CYS A 331 9.92 -7.37 9.02
C CYS A 331 10.47 -8.09 10.26
N LYS A 332 10.54 -9.42 10.19
CA LYS A 332 10.76 -10.31 11.34
C LYS A 332 12.01 -9.99 12.17
N ASP A 333 13.08 -9.50 11.53
CA ASP A 333 14.36 -9.27 12.21
C ASP A 333 14.54 -7.85 12.79
N ILE A 334 13.49 -7.01 12.77
CA ILE A 334 13.51 -5.72 13.48
C ILE A 334 13.44 -5.98 15.00
N SER A 335 14.56 -5.74 15.68
CA SER A 335 14.65 -5.78 17.15
C SER A 335 14.14 -4.50 17.81
N ASP A 336 13.97 -4.52 19.14
CA ASP A 336 13.59 -3.34 19.94
C ASP A 336 14.47 -2.12 19.71
N ARG A 337 15.78 -2.33 19.49
CA ARG A 337 16.72 -1.25 19.17
C ARG A 337 16.40 -0.60 17.82
N GLY A 338 15.96 -1.39 16.85
CA GLY A 338 15.65 -0.95 15.49
C GLY A 338 14.34 -0.22 15.47
N PHE A 339 13.37 -0.77 16.18
CA PHE A 339 12.09 -0.12 16.40
C PHE A 339 12.27 1.24 17.10
N ARG A 340 13.06 1.31 18.17
CA ARG A 340 13.37 2.57 18.84
C ARG A 340 14.02 3.58 17.89
N TYR A 341 14.99 3.16 17.08
CA TYR A 341 15.59 4.04 16.07
C TYR A 341 14.56 4.61 15.09
N VAL A 342 13.64 3.78 14.61
CA VAL A 342 12.55 4.21 13.71
C VAL A 342 11.66 5.25 14.41
N MET A 343 11.27 4.99 15.66
CA MET A 343 10.43 5.91 16.45
C MET A 343 11.12 7.24 16.74
N GLU A 344 12.40 7.21 17.12
CA GLU A 344 13.21 8.41 17.31
C GLU A 344 13.40 9.22 16.01
N SER A 345 13.27 8.58 14.85
CA SER A 345 13.48 9.20 13.54
C SER A 345 12.23 9.84 12.93
N CYS A 346 11.04 9.60 13.49
CA CYS A 346 9.76 9.95 12.85
C CYS A 346 8.78 10.69 13.79
N ASP A 347 9.01 11.97 14.07
CA ASP A 347 8.19 12.77 15.02
C ASP A 347 6.74 13.02 14.57
N SER A 348 6.49 13.05 13.25
CA SER A 348 5.18 13.36 12.64
C SER A 348 4.37 12.12 12.26
N LEU A 349 4.80 10.94 12.70
CA LEU A 349 4.19 9.68 12.29
C LEU A 349 2.75 9.59 12.82
N SER A 350 1.79 9.40 11.90
CA SER A 350 0.36 9.31 12.20
C SER A 350 -0.17 7.89 12.07
N THR A 351 0.42 7.08 11.20
CA THR A 351 0.01 5.71 10.94
C THR A 351 1.23 4.80 10.99
N LEU A 352 1.18 3.78 11.82
CA LEU A 352 2.23 2.77 11.95
C LEU A 352 1.62 1.37 11.85
N SER A 353 2.04 0.63 10.83
CA SER A 353 1.75 -0.80 10.69
C SER A 353 3.02 -1.58 10.98
N CYS A 354 3.07 -2.26 12.12
CA CYS A 354 4.20 -3.03 12.61
C CYS A 354 3.74 -4.41 13.11
N SER A 355 2.87 -5.04 12.34
CA SER A 355 2.31 -6.36 12.64
C SER A 355 3.32 -7.47 12.28
N GLN A 356 3.21 -8.64 12.92
CA GLN A 356 4.05 -9.81 12.67
C GLN A 356 5.55 -9.57 12.82
N LEU A 357 5.93 -8.70 13.77
CA LEU A 357 7.32 -8.53 14.20
C LEU A 357 7.65 -9.57 15.29
N GLU A 358 8.67 -10.39 15.07
CA GLU A 358 8.98 -11.55 15.92
C GLU A 358 9.94 -11.22 17.08
N LEU A 359 10.69 -10.11 16.98
CA LEU A 359 11.72 -9.72 17.94
C LEU A 359 11.36 -8.51 18.82
N VAL A 360 10.22 -7.85 18.58
CA VAL A 360 9.78 -6.70 19.38
C VAL A 360 9.14 -7.14 20.68
N THR A 361 9.48 -6.46 21.78
CA THR A 361 8.97 -6.69 23.14
C THR A 361 8.33 -5.41 23.68
N ASP A 362 7.95 -5.41 24.96
CA ASP A 362 7.43 -4.22 25.64
C ASP A 362 8.41 -3.04 25.62
N ALA A 363 9.71 -3.27 25.40
CA ALA A 363 10.68 -2.20 25.19
C ALA A 363 10.37 -1.36 23.93
N SER A 364 9.84 -1.97 22.86
CA SER A 364 9.34 -1.26 21.67
C SER A 364 8.12 -0.42 21.99
N LEU A 365 7.20 -0.94 22.81
CA LEU A 365 6.02 -0.19 23.28
C LEU A 365 6.41 1.00 24.15
N HIS A 366 7.45 0.84 24.97
CA HIS A 366 8.01 1.95 25.73
C HIS A 366 8.57 3.04 24.81
N ALA A 367 9.37 2.67 23.80
CA ALA A 367 9.87 3.64 22.82
C ALA A 367 8.73 4.33 22.04
N LEU A 368 7.67 3.59 21.71
CA LEU A 368 6.46 4.14 21.11
C LEU A 368 5.77 5.16 22.04
N SER A 369 5.74 4.87 23.34
CA SER A 369 5.18 5.75 24.37
C SER A 369 5.97 7.06 24.52
N GLU A 370 7.29 7.00 24.34
CA GLU A 370 8.19 8.16 24.44
C GLU A 370 8.13 9.07 23.20
N HIS A 371 8.08 8.48 22.01
CA HIS A 371 8.28 9.19 20.73
C HIS A 371 7.02 9.27 19.84
N GLY A 372 6.05 8.37 20.00
CA GLY A 372 4.85 8.22 19.16
C GLY A 372 3.74 9.24 19.42
N LYS A 373 4.06 10.47 19.83
CA LYS A 373 3.08 11.47 20.30
C LYS A 373 2.10 11.97 19.24
N SER A 374 2.41 11.75 17.96
CA SER A 374 1.55 12.14 16.82
C SER A 374 0.70 10.98 16.28
N LEU A 375 0.87 9.77 16.85
CA LEU A 375 0.34 8.54 16.27
C LEU A 375 -1.17 8.42 16.47
N ARG A 376 -1.90 8.18 15.39
CA ARG A 376 -3.37 8.06 15.39
C ARG A 376 -3.82 6.62 15.12
N TYR A 377 -3.07 5.88 14.33
CA TYR A 377 -3.40 4.52 13.91
C TYR A 377 -2.20 3.60 14.15
N LEU A 378 -2.42 2.52 14.90
CA LEU A 378 -1.39 1.54 15.23
C LEU A 378 -1.90 0.12 14.98
N SER A 379 -1.10 -0.69 14.27
CA SER A 379 -1.37 -2.12 14.10
C SER A 379 -0.15 -2.97 14.49
N MET A 380 -0.28 -3.76 15.56
CA MET A 380 0.74 -4.69 16.07
C MET A 380 0.20 -6.13 16.16
N VAL A 381 -0.63 -6.51 15.19
CA VAL A 381 -1.23 -7.84 15.12
C VAL A 381 -0.14 -8.90 14.94
N GLY A 382 -0.20 -9.99 15.71
CA GLY A 382 0.74 -11.10 15.62
C GLY A 382 2.13 -10.83 16.23
N CYS A 383 2.29 -9.76 17.01
CA CYS A 383 3.51 -9.52 17.79
C CYS A 383 3.50 -10.38 19.06
N LEU A 384 4.04 -11.60 18.97
CA LEU A 384 3.89 -12.64 19.99
C LEU A 384 4.59 -12.36 21.33
N ARG A 385 5.54 -11.41 21.38
CA ARG A 385 6.34 -11.12 22.59
C ARG A 385 5.87 -9.89 23.36
N LEU A 386 4.76 -9.26 22.96
CA LEU A 386 4.13 -8.17 23.69
C LEU A 386 3.28 -8.70 24.85
N THR A 387 3.27 -7.97 25.97
CA THR A 387 2.47 -8.27 27.15
C THR A 387 1.48 -7.15 27.48
N ASP A 388 0.52 -7.44 28.35
CA ASP A 388 -0.48 -6.47 28.83
C ASP A 388 0.18 -5.25 29.49
N CYS A 389 1.26 -5.46 30.24
CA CYS A 389 2.00 -4.42 30.92
C CYS A 389 2.56 -3.38 29.93
N GLY A 390 3.15 -3.84 28.82
CA GLY A 390 3.69 -2.95 27.80
C GLY A 390 2.59 -2.14 27.09
N VAL A 391 1.44 -2.76 26.81
CA VAL A 391 0.30 -2.11 26.14
C VAL A 391 -0.31 -1.05 27.05
N LEU A 392 -0.55 -1.36 28.33
CA LEU A 392 -1.07 -0.40 29.30
C LEU A 392 -0.15 0.81 29.42
N LYS A 393 1.16 0.59 29.53
CA LYS A 393 2.14 1.68 29.61
C LYS A 393 2.17 2.56 28.36
N MET A 394 2.00 1.97 27.19
CA MET A 394 1.87 2.72 25.94
C MET A 394 0.60 3.59 25.94
N LEU A 395 -0.54 3.02 26.35
CA LEU A 395 -1.83 3.73 26.36
C LEU A 395 -1.87 4.92 27.33
N GLU A 396 -1.13 4.86 28.45
CA GLU A 396 -1.00 5.98 29.39
C GLU A 396 -0.37 7.23 28.74
N ASN A 397 0.58 7.03 27.82
CA ASN A 397 1.40 8.12 27.28
C ASN A 397 0.98 8.57 25.87
N VAL A 398 0.33 7.69 25.08
CA VAL A 398 -0.06 8.01 23.69
C VAL A 398 -1.55 8.41 23.63
N VAL A 399 -1.82 9.65 24.03
CA VAL A 399 -3.20 10.17 24.26
C VAL A 399 -3.99 10.44 22.96
N VAL A 400 -3.35 10.49 21.80
CA VAL A 400 -3.98 10.89 20.51
C VAL A 400 -4.37 9.72 19.58
N LEU A 401 -4.24 8.48 20.06
CA LEU A 401 -4.60 7.28 19.31
C LEU A 401 -6.12 7.24 19.06
N LYS A 402 -6.48 7.06 17.79
CA LYS A 402 -7.86 6.88 17.32
C LYS A 402 -8.23 5.41 17.13
N SER A 403 -7.26 4.59 16.70
CA SER A 403 -7.46 3.16 16.50
C SER A 403 -6.20 2.39 16.81
N VAL A 404 -6.37 1.29 17.54
CA VAL A 404 -5.31 0.35 17.91
C VAL A 404 -5.80 -1.05 17.62
N SER A 405 -5.02 -1.79 16.83
CA SER A 405 -5.24 -3.21 16.56
C SER A 405 -4.09 -4.03 17.14
N ILE A 406 -4.39 -4.79 18.20
CA ILE A 406 -3.47 -5.71 18.86
C ILE A 406 -4.22 -7.04 18.98
N GLN A 407 -4.01 -7.92 18.00
CA GLN A 407 -4.62 -9.25 17.92
C GLN A 407 -3.52 -10.31 17.84
N PHE A 408 -3.79 -11.53 18.28
CA PHE A 408 -2.85 -12.66 18.19
C PHE A 408 -1.47 -12.38 18.83
N SER A 409 -1.35 -11.43 19.75
CA SER A 409 -0.21 -11.25 20.64
C SER A 409 -0.43 -12.03 21.94
N ARG A 410 0.63 -12.32 22.71
CA ARG A 410 0.50 -12.99 24.03
C ARG A 410 -0.32 -12.20 25.07
N VAL A 411 -0.69 -10.98 24.73
CA VAL A 411 -1.64 -10.05 25.39
C VAL A 411 -3.02 -10.69 25.69
N VAL A 412 -3.31 -11.92 25.20
CA VAL A 412 -4.65 -12.53 25.40
C VAL A 412 -4.61 -14.01 25.76
N ASN A 413 -3.76 -14.43 26.70
CA ASN A 413 -3.87 -15.78 27.27
C ASN A 413 -3.71 -15.83 28.81
N GLY A 414 -3.75 -14.68 29.49
CA GLY A 414 -3.28 -14.59 30.88
C GLY A 414 -4.22 -13.95 31.89
N VAL A 415 -4.56 -12.67 31.74
CA VAL A 415 -5.14 -11.91 32.87
C VAL A 415 -6.12 -10.84 32.36
N THR A 416 -7.40 -10.96 32.75
CA THR A 416 -8.41 -9.88 32.91
C THR A 416 -8.72 -8.95 31.73
N LEU A 417 -9.36 -9.45 30.66
CA LEU A 417 -10.35 -8.63 29.90
C LEU A 417 -11.52 -9.43 29.34
N GLY A 418 -11.47 -10.78 29.27
CA GLY A 418 -12.54 -11.57 28.65
C GLY A 418 -12.78 -11.24 27.17
N MET A 419 -11.83 -10.56 26.53
CA MET A 419 -11.87 -10.15 25.14
C MET A 419 -10.76 -10.88 24.40
N ASP A 420 -11.10 -11.80 23.50
CA ASP A 420 -10.16 -12.55 22.65
C ASP A 420 -9.35 -11.64 21.68
N SER A 421 -9.64 -10.34 21.67
CA SER A 421 -8.94 -9.33 20.88
C SER A 421 -9.18 -7.93 21.44
N ILE A 422 -8.14 -7.08 21.45
CA ILE A 422 -8.30 -5.64 21.65
C ILE A 422 -8.27 -4.98 20.27
N SER A 423 -9.46 -4.82 19.66
CA SER A 423 -9.66 -3.89 18.55
C SER A 423 -10.40 -2.67 19.09
N VAL A 424 -9.65 -1.66 19.52
CA VAL A 424 -10.27 -0.40 19.97
C VAL A 424 -10.50 0.45 18.72
N ASN A 425 -11.72 0.35 18.18
CA ASN A 425 -12.22 1.28 17.18
C ASN A 425 -13.12 2.31 17.87
N ASP A 426 -12.77 3.59 17.74
CA ASP A 426 -13.59 4.76 18.08
C ASP A 426 -14.05 4.92 19.54
N ILE A 427 -13.35 4.29 20.48
CA ILE A 427 -13.58 4.49 21.92
C ILE A 427 -12.24 4.80 22.57
N GLU A 428 -11.96 6.09 22.70
CA GLU A 428 -11.14 6.73 23.73
C GLU A 428 -10.30 5.73 24.56
N CYS A 429 -8.97 5.69 24.36
CA CYS A 429 -8.06 4.91 25.22
C CYS A 429 -8.31 5.18 26.72
N SER A 430 -8.81 6.38 27.04
CA SER A 430 -9.33 6.79 28.36
C SER A 430 -10.45 5.89 28.89
N ARG A 431 -11.31 5.27 28.08
CA ARG A 431 -12.35 4.33 28.53
C ARG A 431 -11.81 2.94 28.87
N VAL A 432 -10.79 2.47 28.16
CA VAL A 432 -10.08 1.23 28.52
C VAL A 432 -9.28 1.42 29.80
N LEU A 433 -8.55 2.54 29.92
CA LEU A 433 -7.85 2.93 31.15
C LEU A 433 -8.81 3.17 32.31
N LYS A 434 -9.93 3.87 32.08
CA LYS A 434 -10.95 4.14 33.11
C LYS A 434 -11.64 2.85 33.56
N TYR A 435 -11.97 1.93 32.64
CA TYR A 435 -12.49 0.61 33.00
C TYR A 435 -11.48 -0.19 33.83
N TYR A 436 -10.18 -0.15 33.50
CA TYR A 436 -9.13 -0.83 34.26
C TYR A 436 -8.97 -0.24 35.68
N VAL A 437 -9.04 1.09 35.81
CA VAL A 437 -9.02 1.79 37.11
C VAL A 437 -10.30 1.54 37.91
N GLU A 438 -11.47 1.48 37.26
CA GLU A 438 -12.78 1.28 37.91
C GLU A 438 -13.07 -0.17 38.27
N THR A 439 -12.48 -1.15 37.59
CA THR A 439 -12.66 -2.60 37.87
C THR A 439 -11.69 -3.18 38.90
N GLY A 440 -10.94 -2.33 39.60
CA GLY A 440 -10.16 -2.75 40.77
C GLY A 440 -8.84 -3.44 40.41
N GLY A 441 -8.15 -2.99 39.36
CA GLY A 441 -6.70 -3.19 39.26
C GLY A 441 -6.04 -2.46 40.43
N ASP A 442 -5.83 -3.19 41.51
CA ASP A 442 -5.33 -2.70 42.78
C ASP A 442 -3.95 -2.03 42.61
N SER A 443 -3.95 -0.71 42.44
CA SER A 443 -2.77 0.10 42.11
C SER A 443 -1.70 0.06 43.21
N ASP A 444 -2.07 -0.36 44.41
CA ASP A 444 -1.23 -0.33 45.62
C ASP A 444 -0.63 -1.69 45.99
N SER A 445 -1.24 -2.82 45.62
CA SER A 445 -0.67 -4.16 45.89
C SER A 445 0.37 -4.55 44.83
N LEU A 446 0.10 -4.18 43.58
CA LEU A 446 1.01 -4.41 42.46
C LEU A 446 2.26 -3.53 42.56
N THR A 447 2.22 -2.29 43.05
CA THR A 447 3.44 -1.47 43.20
C THR A 447 4.43 -1.99 44.25
N ARG A 448 3.99 -2.79 45.23
CA ARG A 448 4.88 -3.42 46.23
C ARG A 448 5.45 -4.76 45.79
N GLU A 449 4.72 -5.56 45.00
CA GLU A 449 5.25 -6.79 44.40
C GLU A 449 5.99 -6.56 43.05
N TRP A 450 5.68 -5.47 42.32
CA TRP A 450 6.35 -5.07 41.07
C TRP A 450 7.80 -4.60 41.25
N TYR A 451 8.15 -4.00 42.39
CA TYR A 451 9.54 -3.62 42.67
C TYR A 451 10.44 -4.82 43.01
N THR A 452 9.85 -5.93 43.48
CA THR A 452 10.59 -7.14 43.86
C THR A 452 10.89 -8.07 42.67
N ASP A 453 9.99 -8.19 41.69
CA ASP A 453 10.18 -9.12 40.57
C ASP A 453 10.92 -8.52 39.36
N CYS A 454 11.06 -7.20 39.27
CA CYS A 454 11.98 -6.55 38.32
C CYS A 454 13.43 -6.48 38.83
N GLY A 455 13.74 -7.06 40.00
CA GLY A 455 15.02 -6.95 40.69
C GLY A 455 15.57 -8.28 41.20
N ALA A 456 15.69 -9.31 40.35
CA ALA A 456 16.39 -10.54 40.72
C ALA A 456 17.13 -11.22 39.55
N GLN A 457 17.97 -10.47 38.84
CA GLN A 457 19.19 -11.03 38.22
C GLN A 457 20.36 -10.03 38.32
N SER A 458 20.76 -9.70 39.55
CA SER A 458 22.16 -9.35 39.83
C SER A 458 22.46 -9.67 41.29
N GLY A 459 23.35 -10.62 41.50
CA GLY A 459 23.83 -10.95 42.83
C GLY A 459 24.71 -9.82 43.39
N GLY A 460 24.38 -9.38 44.60
CA GLY A 460 25.34 -8.97 45.62
C GLY A 460 25.53 -7.47 45.90
N GLY A 461 25.07 -7.02 47.07
CA GLY A 461 25.83 -6.04 47.88
C GLY A 461 25.12 -4.76 48.36
N GLN A 462 24.57 -4.83 49.58
CA GLN A 462 24.52 -3.79 50.64
C GLN A 462 23.72 -2.46 50.48
N GLN A 463 22.67 -2.37 51.33
CA GLN A 463 22.23 -1.29 52.26
C GLN A 463 22.33 0.20 51.87
N GLY A 464 21.21 0.93 52.04
CA GLY A 464 21.25 2.35 52.47
C GLY A 464 20.06 3.25 52.07
N GLU A 465 19.16 3.47 53.04
CA GLU A 465 18.44 4.74 53.34
C GLU A 465 17.21 5.24 52.55
N ARG A 466 16.30 5.84 53.36
CA ARG A 466 14.94 6.36 53.12
C ARG A 466 14.96 7.79 52.57
N SER A 467 13.92 8.16 51.81
CA SER A 467 13.16 9.44 51.94
C SER A 467 12.00 9.47 50.93
N ASP A 468 10.74 9.36 51.37
CA ASP A 468 9.80 10.44 51.74
C ASP A 468 9.25 11.25 50.55
N SER A 469 7.96 11.09 50.22
CA SER A 469 7.12 12.09 49.50
C SER A 469 5.62 11.76 49.52
N ARG A 470 4.97 12.20 50.61
CA ARG A 470 3.61 12.76 50.78
C ARG A 470 2.50 12.41 49.74
N MET A 471 1.56 11.58 50.20
CA MET A 471 0.18 11.45 49.72
C MET A 471 -0.66 12.71 50.06
N LEU A 472 -1.34 13.28 49.06
CA LEU A 472 -2.45 14.22 49.24
C LEU A 472 -3.76 13.43 49.09
N ALA A 473 -4.41 13.17 50.22
CA ALA A 473 -5.73 12.54 50.29
C ALA A 473 -6.84 13.56 50.00
N VAL A 474 -7.73 13.24 49.06
CA VAL A 474 -9.04 13.89 48.92
C VAL A 474 -10.09 12.85 49.31
N GLY A 475 -10.67 13.04 50.51
CA GLY A 475 -11.74 12.20 51.02
C GLY A 475 -13.10 12.63 50.48
N LEU A 476 -13.96 11.64 50.19
CA LEU A 476 -15.39 11.83 50.06
C LEU A 476 -16.13 10.75 50.86
N ARG A 477 -17.01 11.26 51.74
CA ARG A 477 -17.85 10.54 52.69
C ARG A 477 -18.89 9.68 51.96
N SER A 478 -19.08 8.44 52.41
CA SER A 478 -20.28 7.65 52.12
C SER A 478 -21.32 7.88 53.22
N GLY A 479 -22.54 8.20 52.83
CA GLY A 479 -23.71 8.26 53.69
C GLY A 479 -24.78 7.31 53.18
N GLY A 480 -25.38 6.55 54.12
CA GLY A 480 -26.72 5.97 54.04
C GLY A 480 -26.94 4.86 53.00
N GLU A 481 -27.75 3.82 53.19
CA GLU A 481 -28.73 3.47 54.20
C GLU A 481 -28.96 1.95 54.13
N ASN A 482 -29.49 1.43 55.22
CA ASN A 482 -30.01 0.07 55.46
C ASN A 482 -31.15 -0.29 54.47
N PRO A 483 -31.55 -1.58 54.31
CA PRO A 483 -32.59 -2.09 55.23
C PRO A 483 -32.55 -3.60 55.58
N ALA A 484 -33.09 -3.87 56.77
CA ALA A 484 -33.93 -5.00 57.27
C ALA A 484 -33.93 -6.34 56.51
N VAL A 485 -33.90 -7.51 57.18
CA VAL A 485 -34.56 -7.93 58.44
C VAL A 485 -33.62 -8.76 59.31
#